data_AF-A0A1P8YVW4-F1
#
_entry.id   AF-A0A1P8YVW4-F1
#
_cell.length_a   1.000
_cell.length_b   1.000
_cell.length_c   1.000
_cell.angle_alpha   90.00
_cell.angle_beta   90.00
_cell.angle_gamma   90.00
#
_symmetry.space_group_name_H-M   'P 1'
#
loop_
_entity.id
_entity.type
_entity.pdbx_description
1 polymer ?
#
loop_
_entity_poly.entity_id
_entity_poly.type
_entity_poly.pdbx_seq_one_letter_code
_entity_poly.pdbx_strand_id
1 'polypeptide(L)'
;MLDLLKVSSPPGDGGTWRPLELTVVARSEVVPWRYPARRELQFGEWLRHDILSGTFEPAVLDHDLAILLTKARQHSLALLGPSAATFFEPVPKEHFSKALFDTIAQWNAESDWKGDERNVVLALARIWYSASTGLIAPKDVAAAWVSERLPAEHRPLICKARAAYLGSEDDDLAMRVEETAAFVRYAKATIERILR
;
A
#
# COMPACT_ATOMS: atom_id res chain seq x y z
N MET A 1 -20.74 -7.53 -4.55
CA MET A 1 -20.10 -6.21 -4.37
C MET A 1 -20.93 -5.27 -3.52
N LEU A 2 -22.18 -4.97 -3.89
CA LEU A 2 -23.04 -4.08 -3.10
C LEU A 2 -23.26 -4.53 -1.64
N ASP A 3 -23.36 -5.83 -1.38
CA ASP A 3 -23.51 -6.34 -0.01
C ASP A 3 -22.30 -6.05 0.90
N LEU A 4 -21.09 -5.93 0.34
CA LEU A 4 -19.90 -5.57 1.13
C LEU A 4 -20.01 -4.14 1.69
N LEU A 5 -20.71 -3.24 0.98
CA LEU A 5 -20.94 -1.86 1.46
C LEU A 5 -21.80 -1.80 2.72
N LYS A 6 -22.56 -2.86 3.03
CA LYS A 6 -23.38 -2.94 4.26
C LYS A 6 -22.55 -3.18 5.51
N VAL A 7 -21.32 -3.67 5.35
CA VAL A 7 -20.40 -4.08 6.43
C VAL A 7 -19.03 -3.41 6.32
N SER A 8 -18.95 -2.31 5.57
CA SER A 8 -17.74 -1.52 5.35
C SER A 8 -18.09 -0.03 5.43
N SER A 9 -17.27 0.76 6.11
CA SER A 9 -17.47 2.21 6.24
C SER A 9 -16.20 2.98 5.84
N PRO A 10 -16.33 4.16 5.21
CA PRO A 10 -15.18 5.01 4.91
C PRO A 10 -14.38 5.35 6.18
N PRO A 11 -13.05 5.51 6.07
CA PRO A 11 -12.24 6.00 7.19
C PRO A 11 -12.77 7.35 7.70
N GLY A 12 -12.92 7.50 9.02
CA GLY A 12 -13.32 8.76 9.64
C GLY A 12 -14.81 9.08 9.60
N ASP A 13 -15.65 8.24 8.98
CA ASP A 13 -17.10 8.47 8.84
C ASP A 13 -17.90 8.24 10.15
N GLY A 14 -17.23 7.87 11.25
CA GLY A 14 -17.88 7.56 12.53
C GLY A 14 -18.80 6.32 12.49
N GLY A 15 -18.80 5.59 11.37
CA GLY A 15 -19.57 4.37 11.19
C GLY A 15 -19.16 3.24 12.13
N THR A 16 -20.08 2.31 12.35
CA THR A 16 -19.86 1.13 13.22
C THR A 16 -18.78 0.20 12.68
N TRP A 17 -18.57 0.17 11.36
CA TRP A 17 -17.68 -0.77 10.70
C TRP A 17 -16.34 -0.12 10.34
N ARG A 18 -15.29 -0.93 10.27
CA ARG A 18 -14.01 -0.51 9.69
C ARG A 18 -14.09 -0.60 8.16
N PRO A 19 -13.25 0.15 7.42
CA PRO A 19 -13.11 -0.04 5.99
C PRO A 19 -12.63 -1.46 5.69
N LEU A 20 -13.32 -2.15 4.78
CA LEU A 20 -12.89 -3.42 4.23
C LEU A 20 -12.12 -3.18 2.94
N GLU A 21 -11.04 -3.92 2.79
CA GLU A 21 -10.32 -4.10 1.54
C GLU A 21 -10.33 -5.60 1.20
N LEU A 22 -10.76 -5.95 0.00
CA LEU A 22 -10.84 -7.33 -0.47
C LEU A 22 -10.32 -7.44 -1.89
N THR A 23 -9.29 -8.26 -2.07
CA THR A 23 -8.73 -8.62 -3.37
C THR A 23 -9.01 -10.09 -3.66
N VAL A 24 -9.64 -10.37 -4.80
CA VAL A 24 -9.93 -11.73 -5.25
C VAL A 24 -8.93 -12.11 -6.33
N VAL A 25 -8.35 -13.29 -6.19
CA VAL A 25 -7.35 -13.83 -7.12
C VAL A 25 -7.72 -15.28 -7.43
N ALA A 26 -7.75 -15.63 -8.71
CA ALA A 26 -7.89 -17.03 -9.12
C ALA A 26 -6.55 -17.75 -8.91
N ARG A 27 -6.58 -18.95 -8.31
CA ARG A 27 -5.35 -19.71 -8.03
C ARG A 27 -4.51 -19.96 -9.29
N SER A 28 -5.15 -20.22 -10.43
CA SER A 28 -4.47 -20.43 -11.72
C SER A 28 -3.69 -19.21 -12.21
N GLU A 29 -4.02 -18.01 -11.74
CA GLU A 29 -3.34 -16.76 -12.11
C GLU A 29 -2.09 -16.50 -11.26
N VAL A 30 -1.88 -17.27 -10.18
CA VAL A 30 -0.75 -17.10 -9.25
C VAL A 30 0.01 -18.38 -8.95
N VAL A 31 -0.47 -19.54 -9.40
CA VAL A 31 0.20 -20.83 -9.27
C VAL A 31 0.10 -21.60 -10.60
N PRO A 32 1.21 -21.75 -11.36
CA PRO A 32 2.57 -21.28 -11.03
C PRO A 32 2.70 -19.75 -11.09
N TRP A 33 3.60 -19.18 -10.29
CA TRP A 33 3.79 -17.72 -10.21
C TRP A 33 4.28 -17.08 -11.52
N ARG A 34 3.68 -15.94 -11.90
CA ARG A 34 4.10 -15.07 -13.01
C ARG A 34 3.91 -13.60 -12.63
N TYR A 35 4.78 -12.74 -13.15
CA TYR A 35 4.75 -11.30 -12.86
C TYR A 35 4.44 -10.45 -14.10
N PRO A 36 3.58 -9.41 -13.98
CA PRO A 36 2.63 -9.19 -12.88
C PRO A 36 1.55 -10.28 -12.89
N ALA A 37 0.96 -10.56 -11.72
CA ALA A 37 -0.16 -11.49 -11.61
C ALA A 37 -1.48 -10.77 -11.92
N ARG A 38 -2.56 -11.52 -12.13
CA ARG A 38 -3.89 -10.98 -12.38
C ARG A 38 -4.75 -11.04 -11.13
N ARG A 39 -5.39 -9.92 -10.76
CA ARG A 39 -6.50 -9.92 -9.81
C ARG A 39 -7.83 -10.02 -10.57
N GLU A 40 -8.78 -10.76 -10.01
CA GLU A 40 -10.11 -10.90 -10.60
C GLU A 40 -11.05 -9.78 -10.16
N LEU A 41 -10.88 -9.30 -8.92
CA LEU A 41 -11.73 -8.27 -8.34
C LEU A 41 -10.99 -7.54 -7.22
N GLN A 42 -11.31 -6.26 -7.06
CA GLN A 42 -10.92 -5.48 -5.90
C GLN A 42 -12.13 -4.75 -5.32
N PHE A 43 -12.17 -4.69 -3.99
CA PHE A 43 -13.10 -3.90 -3.21
C PHE A 43 -12.29 -3.05 -2.23
N GLY A 44 -12.66 -1.78 -2.14
CA GLY A 44 -12.14 -0.84 -1.17
C GLY A 44 -13.03 0.40 -1.14
N GLU A 45 -12.96 1.15 -0.05
CA GLU A 45 -13.79 2.35 0.13
C GLU A 45 -13.53 3.43 -0.95
N TRP A 46 -12.33 3.47 -1.52
CA TRP A 46 -12.00 4.37 -2.64
C TRP A 46 -12.79 4.07 -3.91
N LEU A 47 -13.36 2.86 -4.04
CA LEU A 47 -14.23 2.46 -5.16
C LEU A 47 -15.72 2.61 -4.84
N ARG A 48 -16.09 3.13 -3.66
CA ARG A 48 -17.51 3.14 -3.21
C ARG A 48 -18.45 3.83 -4.20
N HIS A 49 -18.05 4.96 -4.77
CA HIS A 49 -18.89 5.71 -5.72
C HIS A 49 -19.18 4.87 -6.97
N ASP A 50 -18.15 4.26 -7.55
CA ASP A 50 -18.27 3.40 -8.73
C ASP A 50 -19.11 2.16 -8.43
N ILE A 51 -18.86 1.50 -7.29
CA ILE A 51 -19.62 0.33 -6.86
C ILE A 51 -21.12 0.67 -6.70
N LEU A 52 -21.45 1.84 -6.13
CA LEU A 52 -22.83 2.31 -5.98
C LEU A 52 -23.49 2.64 -7.32
N SER A 53 -22.73 3.10 -8.32
CA SER A 53 -23.22 3.33 -9.68
C SER A 53 -23.34 2.05 -10.52
N GLY A 54 -22.95 0.89 -9.96
CA GLY A 54 -22.93 -0.38 -10.67
C GLY A 54 -21.71 -0.58 -11.57
N THR A 55 -20.70 0.28 -11.43
CA THR A 55 -19.41 0.17 -12.11
C THR A 55 -18.45 -0.66 -11.27
N PHE A 56 -17.92 -1.72 -11.85
CA PHE A 56 -16.96 -2.60 -11.19
C PHE A 56 -15.68 -2.68 -12.01
N GLU A 57 -14.54 -2.57 -11.33
CA GLU A 57 -13.26 -2.77 -11.99
C GLU A 57 -13.17 -4.19 -12.58
N PRO A 58 -12.74 -4.34 -13.84
CA PRO A 58 -12.53 -5.65 -14.42
C PRO A 58 -11.29 -6.30 -13.81
N ALA A 59 -11.17 -7.59 -14.06
CA ALA A 59 -9.95 -8.32 -13.77
C ALA A 59 -8.75 -7.75 -14.57
N VAL A 60 -7.65 -7.45 -13.88
CA VAL A 60 -6.52 -6.67 -14.40
C VAL A 60 -5.20 -7.21 -13.88
N LEU A 61 -4.12 -6.98 -14.64
CA LEU A 61 -2.77 -7.22 -14.16
C LEU A 61 -2.42 -6.22 -13.06
N ASP A 62 -1.91 -6.73 -11.94
CA ASP A 62 -1.62 -5.95 -10.76
C ASP A 62 -0.26 -6.35 -10.17
N HIS A 63 0.68 -5.41 -10.17
CA HIS A 63 2.02 -5.63 -9.63
C HIS A 63 2.01 -5.75 -8.10
N ASP A 64 1.03 -5.15 -7.42
CA ASP A 64 0.94 -5.16 -5.96
C ASP A 64 0.67 -6.57 -5.42
N LEU A 65 0.14 -7.48 -6.24
CA LEU A 65 -0.04 -8.89 -5.86
C LEU A 65 1.27 -9.56 -5.41
N ALA A 66 2.42 -9.16 -5.95
CA ALA A 66 3.71 -9.66 -5.49
C ALA A 66 3.99 -9.27 -4.02
N ILE A 67 3.62 -8.04 -3.63
CA ILE A 67 3.77 -7.51 -2.28
C ILE A 67 2.70 -8.14 -1.35
N LEU A 68 1.45 -8.17 -1.79
CA LEU A 68 0.32 -8.73 -1.04
C LEU A 68 0.53 -10.21 -0.73
N LEU A 69 0.94 -11.02 -1.71
CA LEU A 69 1.19 -12.44 -1.48
C LEU A 69 2.43 -12.69 -0.63
N THR A 70 3.49 -11.89 -0.80
CA THR A 70 4.67 -11.96 0.09
C THR A 70 4.25 -11.71 1.54
N LYS A 71 3.46 -10.66 1.77
CA LYS A 71 2.91 -10.33 3.09
C LYS A 71 2.01 -11.44 3.61
N ALA A 72 1.07 -11.94 2.81
CA ALA A 72 0.11 -12.96 3.22
C ALA A 72 0.81 -14.27 3.60
N ARG A 73 1.84 -14.67 2.85
CA ARG A 73 2.65 -15.87 3.18
C ARG A 73 3.42 -15.73 4.49
N GLN A 74 3.93 -14.54 4.79
CA GLN A 74 4.70 -14.28 6.01
C GLN A 74 3.80 -14.09 7.24
N HIS A 75 2.71 -13.34 7.07
CA HIS A 75 1.85 -12.87 8.17
C HIS A 75 0.38 -12.83 7.74
N SER A 76 -0.32 -13.96 7.87
CA SER A 76 -1.77 -14.03 7.68
C SER A 76 -2.42 -15.05 8.62
N LEU A 77 -3.74 -14.94 8.74
CA LEU A 77 -4.60 -15.94 9.37
C LEU A 77 -5.54 -16.49 8.29
N ALA A 78 -5.54 -17.80 8.09
CA ALA A 78 -6.50 -18.44 7.20
C ALA A 78 -7.86 -18.50 7.89
N LEU A 79 -8.83 -17.73 7.39
CA LEU A 79 -10.22 -17.81 7.85
C LEU A 79 -10.91 -19.08 7.35
N LEU A 80 -10.56 -19.50 6.12
CA LEU A 80 -11.05 -20.72 5.47
C LEU A 80 -9.91 -21.33 4.64
N GLY A 81 -9.84 -22.66 4.60
CA GLY A 81 -8.85 -23.40 3.81
C GLY A 81 -7.44 -23.41 4.44
N PRO A 82 -6.42 -23.82 3.67
CA PRO A 82 -5.04 -23.89 4.15
C PRO A 82 -4.40 -22.51 4.34
N SER A 83 -3.31 -22.45 5.09
CA SER A 83 -2.50 -21.24 5.24
C SER A 83 -1.94 -20.75 3.91
N ALA A 84 -1.80 -19.42 3.76
CA ALA A 84 -1.22 -18.81 2.57
C ALA A 84 0.19 -19.34 2.23
N ALA A 85 1.00 -19.66 3.25
CA ALA A 85 2.33 -20.25 3.10
C ALA A 85 2.34 -21.62 2.38
N THR A 86 1.22 -22.36 2.48
CA THR A 86 1.04 -23.69 1.85
C THR A 86 0.26 -23.59 0.55
N PHE A 87 -0.66 -22.63 0.45
CA PHE A 87 -1.56 -22.51 -0.70
C PHE A 87 -0.90 -21.84 -1.92
N PHE A 88 -0.10 -20.81 -1.68
CA PHE A 88 0.61 -20.07 -2.73
C PHE A 88 2.05 -20.55 -2.88
N GLU A 89 2.68 -20.23 -4.01
CA GLU A 89 4.13 -20.34 -4.17
C GLU A 89 4.83 -19.09 -3.59
N PRO A 90 6.09 -19.17 -3.15
CA PRO A 90 6.85 -17.98 -2.78
C PRO A 90 7.08 -17.09 -4.00
N VAL A 91 6.88 -15.79 -3.82
CA VAL A 91 7.22 -14.77 -4.83
C VAL A 91 8.76 -14.63 -4.89
N PRO A 92 9.39 -14.74 -6.07
CA PRO A 92 10.82 -14.49 -6.22
C PRO A 92 11.20 -13.07 -5.77
N LYS A 93 12.39 -12.93 -5.16
CA LYS A 93 12.87 -11.64 -4.63
C LYS A 93 12.94 -10.56 -5.70
N GLU A 94 13.25 -10.94 -6.93
CA GLU A 94 13.32 -10.08 -8.10
C GLU A 94 11.93 -9.51 -8.45
N HIS A 95 10.90 -10.35 -8.39
CA HIS A 95 9.51 -9.92 -8.64
C HIS A 95 8.97 -9.07 -7.49
N PHE A 96 9.36 -9.35 -6.23
CA PHE A 96 9.05 -8.47 -5.11
C PHE A 96 9.71 -7.10 -5.27
N SER A 97 10.99 -7.05 -5.63
CA SER A 97 11.73 -5.81 -5.86
C SER A 97 11.16 -5.00 -7.04
N LYS A 98 10.79 -5.69 -8.11
CA LYS A 98 10.12 -5.10 -9.27
C LYS A 98 8.75 -4.53 -8.91
N ALA A 99 7.98 -5.20 -8.07
CA ALA A 99 6.71 -4.68 -7.57
C ALA A 99 6.87 -3.39 -6.77
N LEU A 100 7.85 -3.34 -5.86
CA LEU A 100 8.16 -2.12 -5.11
C LEU A 100 8.53 -0.96 -6.05
N PHE A 101 9.29 -1.23 -7.12
CA PHE A 101 9.64 -0.25 -8.14
C PHE A 101 8.39 0.23 -8.92
N ASP A 102 7.56 -0.70 -9.39
CA ASP A 102 6.36 -0.39 -10.15
C ASP A 102 5.33 0.37 -9.28
N THR A 103 5.28 0.13 -7.96
CA THR A 103 4.42 0.88 -7.04
C THR A 103 4.84 2.34 -6.90
N ILE A 104 6.13 2.63 -6.71
CA ILE A 104 6.57 4.03 -6.58
C ILE A 104 6.47 4.81 -7.90
N ALA A 105 6.40 4.13 -9.03
CA ALA A 105 6.20 4.73 -10.34
C ALA A 105 4.80 5.38 -10.49
N GLN A 106 3.86 5.09 -9.59
CA GLN A 106 2.51 5.66 -9.61
C GLN A 106 2.46 7.14 -9.15
N TRP A 107 3.44 7.60 -8.35
CA TRP A 107 3.42 8.95 -7.77
C TRP A 107 4.49 9.87 -8.38
N ASN A 108 4.13 10.64 -9.41
CA ASN A 108 5.05 11.51 -10.17
C ASN A 108 4.73 13.00 -10.03
N ALA A 109 3.46 13.35 -9.88
CA ALA A 109 2.98 14.72 -9.74
C ALA A 109 2.04 14.86 -8.53
N GLU A 110 1.73 16.11 -8.16
CA GLU A 110 0.78 16.41 -7.07
C GLU A 110 -0.57 15.72 -7.27
N SER A 111 -1.07 15.65 -8.52
CA SER A 111 -2.31 14.97 -8.87
C SER A 111 -2.38 13.51 -8.42
N ASP A 112 -1.23 12.86 -8.26
CA ASP A 112 -1.17 11.42 -8.00
C ASP A 112 -1.31 11.10 -6.51
N TRP A 113 -1.11 12.09 -5.63
CA TRP A 113 -1.16 11.90 -4.16
C TRP A 113 -2.06 12.91 -3.45
N LYS A 114 -2.62 13.89 -4.17
CA LYS A 114 -3.51 14.91 -3.61
C LYS A 114 -4.74 14.26 -2.96
N GLY A 115 -4.95 14.57 -1.69
CA GLY A 115 -6.01 14.00 -0.87
C GLY A 115 -5.66 12.64 -0.22
N ASP A 116 -4.46 12.12 -0.46
CA ASP A 116 -3.95 10.88 0.16
C ASP A 116 -2.51 11.05 0.71
N GLU A 117 -2.09 12.29 0.99
CA GLU A 117 -0.72 12.69 1.30
C GLU A 117 -0.10 11.82 2.40
N ARG A 118 -0.81 11.65 3.52
CA ARG A 118 -0.34 10.84 4.66
C ARG A 118 -0.13 9.38 4.26
N ASN A 119 -1.06 8.80 3.51
CA ASN A 119 -0.95 7.40 3.12
C ASN A 119 0.19 7.19 2.12
N VAL A 120 0.38 8.10 1.16
CA VAL A 120 1.49 8.06 0.21
C VAL A 120 2.83 8.21 0.92
N VAL A 121 2.96 9.17 1.84
CA VAL A 121 4.19 9.35 2.65
C VAL A 121 4.54 8.08 3.44
N LEU A 122 3.54 7.46 4.08
CA LEU A 122 3.74 6.22 4.85
C LEU A 122 3.96 4.99 3.97
N ALA A 123 3.35 4.95 2.78
CA ALA A 123 3.57 3.88 1.81
C ALA A 123 5.01 3.93 1.26
N LEU A 124 5.49 5.11 0.88
CA LEU A 124 6.89 5.32 0.49
C LEU A 124 7.86 4.91 1.59
N ALA A 125 7.55 5.21 2.86
CA ALA A 125 8.39 4.77 3.97
C ALA A 125 8.44 3.23 4.10
N ARG A 126 7.30 2.55 3.95
CA ARG A 126 7.25 1.07 3.94
C ARG A 126 7.99 0.47 2.75
N ILE A 127 7.87 1.07 1.57
CA ILE A 127 8.58 0.62 0.37
C ILE A 127 10.09 0.80 0.55
N TRP A 128 10.55 1.94 1.07
CA TRP A 128 11.97 2.16 1.36
C TRP A 128 12.51 1.17 2.38
N TYR A 129 11.78 0.92 3.47
CA TYR A 129 12.12 -0.12 4.43
C TYR A 129 12.25 -1.49 3.75
N SER A 130 11.27 -1.85 2.91
CA SER A 130 11.22 -3.15 2.24
C SER A 130 12.34 -3.32 1.22
N ALA A 131 12.63 -2.28 0.44
CA ALA A 131 13.74 -2.26 -0.50
C ALA A 131 15.10 -2.43 0.22
N SER A 132 15.25 -1.81 1.39
CA SER A 132 16.52 -1.83 2.15
C SER A 132 16.75 -3.13 2.92
N THR A 133 15.69 -3.81 3.35
CA THR A 133 15.78 -4.94 4.30
C THR A 133 15.29 -6.26 3.73
N GLY A 134 14.48 -6.24 2.68
CA GLY A 134 13.74 -7.41 2.19
C GLY A 134 12.57 -7.84 3.09
N LEU A 135 12.26 -7.07 4.13
CA LEU A 135 11.20 -7.37 5.10
C LEU A 135 10.03 -6.40 4.97
N ILE A 136 8.85 -6.81 5.44
CA ILE A 136 7.66 -5.97 5.47
C ILE A 136 7.43 -5.48 6.90
N ALA A 137 7.25 -4.17 7.06
CA ALA A 137 6.94 -3.55 8.36
C ALA A 137 5.57 -2.83 8.36
N PRO A 138 4.96 -2.63 9.55
CA PRO A 138 3.87 -1.68 9.76
C PRO A 138 4.24 -0.23 9.36
N LYS A 139 3.23 0.61 9.09
CA LYS A 139 3.41 2.01 8.64
C LYS A 139 4.23 2.84 9.63
N ASP A 140 3.89 2.77 10.91
CA ASP A 140 4.51 3.51 12.01
C ASP A 140 5.96 3.07 12.28
N VAL A 141 6.24 1.76 12.18
CA VAL A 141 7.58 1.20 12.32
C VAL A 141 8.47 1.62 11.16
N ALA A 142 7.98 1.50 9.93
CA ALA A 142 8.72 1.94 8.75
C ALA A 142 8.98 3.45 8.76
N ALA A 143 8.00 4.26 9.16
CA ALA A 143 8.15 5.71 9.28
C ALA A 143 9.21 6.11 10.32
N ALA A 144 9.25 5.42 11.48
CA ALA A 144 10.30 5.63 12.48
C ALA A 144 11.69 5.23 11.95
N TRP A 145 11.78 4.10 11.25
CA TRP A 145 13.04 3.65 10.66
C TRP A 145 13.56 4.63 9.58
N VAL A 146 12.66 5.18 8.75
CA VAL A 146 13.01 6.15 7.71
C VAL A 146 13.42 7.49 8.33
N SER A 147 12.77 7.97 9.39
CA SER A 147 13.06 9.29 9.98
C SER A 147 14.51 9.42 10.48
N GLU A 148 15.10 8.34 10.98
CA GLU A 148 16.51 8.27 11.39
C GLU A 148 17.50 8.46 10.22
N ARG A 149 17.06 8.16 8.98
CA ARG A 149 17.90 8.12 7.76
C ARG A 149 17.66 9.30 6.82
N LEU A 150 16.65 10.11 7.11
CA LEU A 150 16.33 11.29 6.31
C LEU A 150 17.27 12.47 6.63
N PRO A 151 17.54 13.33 5.64
CA PRO A 151 17.99 14.69 5.86
C PRO A 151 17.00 15.45 6.75
N ALA A 152 17.51 16.42 7.52
CA ALA A 152 16.72 17.15 8.52
C ALA A 152 15.48 17.84 7.93
N GLU A 153 15.54 18.28 6.67
CA GLU A 153 14.44 18.96 5.97
C GLU A 153 13.19 18.08 5.78
N HIS A 154 13.35 16.76 5.64
CA HIS A 154 12.25 15.83 5.38
C HIS A 154 11.69 15.17 6.64
N ARG A 155 12.43 15.23 7.75
CA ARG A 155 12.04 14.58 9.02
C ARG A 155 10.71 15.08 9.58
N PRO A 156 10.39 16.39 9.60
CA PRO A 156 9.14 16.87 10.15
C PRO A 156 7.92 16.23 9.48
N LEU A 157 7.93 16.10 8.16
CA LEU A 157 6.81 15.54 7.41
C LEU A 157 6.54 14.07 7.76
N ILE A 158 7.57 13.21 7.78
CA ILE A 158 7.37 11.78 8.10
C ILE A 158 6.96 11.57 9.56
N CYS A 159 7.48 12.40 10.48
CA CYS A 159 7.09 12.37 11.88
C CYS A 159 5.62 12.77 12.05
N LYS A 160 5.19 13.83 11.36
CA LYS A 160 3.79 14.27 11.34
C LYS A 160 2.86 13.20 10.76
N ALA A 161 3.24 12.61 9.61
CA ALA A 161 2.48 11.52 8.99
C ALA A 161 2.30 10.33 9.94
N ARG A 162 3.37 9.96 10.66
CA ARG A 162 3.34 8.90 11.67
C ARG A 162 2.45 9.25 12.86
N ALA A 163 2.57 10.46 13.40
CA ALA A 163 1.76 10.92 14.53
C ALA A 163 0.26 10.98 14.19
N ALA A 164 -0.06 11.47 12.99
CA ALA A 164 -1.43 11.50 12.47
C ALA A 164 -1.99 10.09 12.23
N TYR A 165 -1.17 9.15 11.75
CA TYR A 165 -1.58 7.76 11.57
C TYR A 165 -1.88 7.05 12.90
N LEU A 166 -1.12 7.37 13.95
CA LEU A 166 -1.34 6.83 15.29
C LEU A 166 -2.49 7.51 16.05
N GLY A 167 -3.11 8.54 15.47
CA GLY A 167 -4.18 9.32 16.11
C GLY A 167 -3.69 10.22 17.26
N SER A 168 -2.37 10.46 17.34
CA SER A 168 -1.78 11.34 18.36
C SER A 168 -1.80 12.81 17.99
N GLU A 169 -1.96 13.11 16.70
CA GLU A 169 -2.07 14.48 16.17
C GLU A 169 -3.05 14.52 15.01
N ASP A 170 -3.54 15.72 14.67
CA ASP A 170 -4.35 15.93 13.47
C ASP A 170 -3.51 15.76 12.20
N ASP A 171 -4.19 15.31 11.14
CA ASP A 171 -3.61 15.17 9.80
C ASP A 171 -3.70 16.50 9.04
N ASP A 172 -2.58 17.23 8.96
CA ASP A 172 -2.45 18.51 8.25
C ASP A 172 -1.64 18.40 6.95
N LEU A 173 -1.34 17.17 6.49
CA LEU A 173 -0.42 16.97 5.36
C LEU A 173 -0.94 17.55 4.05
N ALA A 174 -2.26 17.65 3.87
CA ALA A 174 -2.87 18.32 2.72
C ALA A 174 -2.51 19.82 2.63
N MET A 175 -2.10 20.45 3.73
CA MET A 175 -1.61 21.83 3.77
C MET A 175 -0.10 21.94 3.50
N ARG A 176 0.62 20.81 3.44
CA ARG A 176 2.08 20.70 3.31
C ARG A 176 2.49 20.22 1.92
N VAL A 177 1.89 20.81 0.89
CA VAL A 177 2.03 20.36 -0.52
C VAL A 177 3.50 20.35 -0.96
N GLU A 178 4.25 21.43 -0.71
CA GLU A 178 5.66 21.54 -1.11
C GLU A 178 6.57 20.55 -0.38
N GLU A 179 6.38 20.39 0.94
CA GLU A 179 7.10 19.42 1.76
C GLU A 179 6.83 17.99 1.29
N THR A 180 5.57 17.68 0.98
CA THR A 180 5.13 16.36 0.48
C THR A 180 5.76 16.08 -0.88
N ALA A 181 5.70 17.03 -1.82
CA ALA A 181 6.34 16.89 -3.11
C ALA A 181 7.86 16.67 -3.00
N ALA A 182 8.53 17.40 -2.11
CA ALA A 182 9.96 17.27 -1.86
C ALA A 182 10.31 15.89 -1.28
N PHE A 183 9.55 15.43 -0.28
CA PHE A 183 9.71 14.10 0.29
C PHE A 183 9.48 12.98 -0.74
N VAL A 184 8.41 13.06 -1.53
CA VAL A 184 8.10 12.07 -2.57
C VAL A 184 9.26 11.94 -3.55
N ARG A 185 9.79 13.07 -4.05
CA ARG A 185 10.96 13.06 -4.95
C ARG A 185 12.18 12.43 -4.30
N TYR A 186 12.50 12.83 -3.07
CA TYR A 186 13.66 12.32 -2.34
C TYR A 186 13.57 10.80 -2.06
N ALA A 187 12.42 10.37 -1.53
CA ALA A 187 12.17 8.97 -1.20
C ALA A 187 12.23 8.10 -2.45
N LYS A 188 11.57 8.49 -3.54
CA LYS A 188 11.61 7.77 -4.82
C LYS A 188 13.04 7.62 -5.34
N ALA A 189 13.79 8.72 -5.46
CA ALA A 189 15.17 8.65 -5.95
C ALA A 189 16.06 7.74 -5.09
N THR A 190 15.82 7.73 -3.77
CA THR A 190 16.55 6.85 -2.84
C THR A 190 16.17 5.38 -3.03
N ILE A 191 14.87 5.08 -3.13
CA ILE A 191 14.35 3.72 -3.35
C ILE A 191 14.84 3.17 -4.70
N GLU A 192 14.74 3.96 -5.78
CA GLU A 192 15.20 3.56 -7.11
C GLU A 192 16.68 3.21 -7.11
N ARG A 193 17.52 3.93 -6.36
CA ARG A 193 18.94 3.61 -6.22
C ARG A 193 19.20 2.30 -5.49
N ILE A 194 18.33 1.91 -4.56
CA ILE A 194 18.44 0.65 -3.80
C ILE A 194 17.97 -0.54 -4.63
N LEU A 195 16.95 -0.35 -5.47
CA LEU A 195 16.36 -1.40 -6.30
C LEU A 195 17.10 -1.62 -7.63
N ARG A 196 18.09 -0.79 -7.96
CA ARG A 196 18.96 -0.94 -9.14
C ARG A 196 20.07 -1.97 -8.95
#